data_AF-A0A3D0NXW9-F1
#
_entry.id   AF-A0A3D0NXW9-F1
#
_cell.length_a   1.000
_cell.length_b   1.000
_cell.length_c   1.000
_cell.angle_alpha   90.00
_cell.angle_beta   90.00
_cell.angle_gamma   90.00
#
_symmetry.space_group_name_H-M   'P 1'
#
loop_
_entity.id
_entity.type
_entity.pdbx_description
1 polymer ?
#
loop_
_entity_poly.entity_id
_entity_poly.type
_entity_poly.pdbx_seq_one_letter_code
_entity_poly.pdbx_strand_id
1 'polypeptide(L)'
;MAACAGGGDEKTAGPRSAEVHVVATDSVRTGTDPNVNADASPTVTPTPLRAVDLEPLKRFAESYEPRSGREVIPSPPALDERLSGLIAAAAQTGSRDHERYVLLIFLKLYRFHVENFSQSYALGRGTPLTTEFYRLIGEADEPDAEPVRSSAVATYIKDHPELLEYEPIRREMERIEKAEESIKRRALRN
;
A
#
# COMPACT_ATOMS: atom_id res chain seq x y z
N MET A 1 -11.37 -67.33 1.38
CA MET A 1 -11.30 -67.56 2.84
C MET A 1 -11.95 -66.38 3.53
N ALA A 2 -12.88 -66.66 4.45
CA ALA A 2 -13.60 -65.73 5.34
C ALA A 2 -12.63 -64.97 6.27
N ALA A 3 -12.94 -63.83 6.92
CA ALA A 3 -14.02 -63.50 7.88
C ALA A 3 -14.11 -61.95 8.05
N CYS A 4 -15.27 -61.30 8.21
CA CYS A 4 -16.02 -60.96 9.46
C CYS A 4 -15.15 -60.25 10.54
N ALA A 5 -15.52 -59.22 11.31
CA ALA A 5 -16.76 -58.46 11.55
C ALA A 5 -16.44 -57.26 12.50
N GLY A 6 -17.40 -56.35 12.69
CA GLY A 6 -17.51 -55.42 13.83
C GLY A 6 -17.60 -53.95 13.40
N GLY A 7 -18.72 -53.22 13.51
CA GLY A 7 -19.92 -53.36 14.34
C GLY A 7 -19.88 -52.35 15.48
N GLY A 8 -20.74 -51.31 15.44
CA GLY A 8 -20.86 -50.32 16.50
C GLY A 8 -21.64 -49.06 16.09
N ASP A 9 -22.96 -49.19 15.98
CA ASP A 9 -23.92 -48.08 16.03
C ASP A 9 -23.97 -47.47 17.43
N GLU A 10 -24.06 -46.14 17.55
CA GLU A 10 -24.77 -45.53 18.68
C GLU A 10 -25.49 -44.23 18.25
N LYS A 11 -26.83 -44.30 18.32
CA LYS A 11 -27.79 -43.19 18.22
C LYS A 11 -28.12 -42.69 19.63
N THR A 12 -28.21 -41.37 19.83
CA THR A 12 -29.18 -40.70 20.73
C THR A 12 -29.10 -39.18 20.51
N ALA A 13 -30.07 -38.49 19.87
CA ALA A 13 -31.34 -37.97 20.41
C ALA A 13 -31.15 -37.03 21.63
N GLY A 14 -31.06 -35.70 21.44
CA GLY A 14 -32.14 -34.70 21.64
C GLY A 14 -32.15 -34.13 23.09
N PRO A 15 -32.98 -33.14 23.51
CA PRO A 15 -33.61 -32.00 22.82
C PRO A 15 -33.60 -30.65 23.62
N ARG A 16 -34.04 -29.56 22.96
CA ARG A 16 -34.95 -28.46 23.41
C ARG A 16 -34.63 -27.43 24.52
N SER A 17 -35.00 -26.18 24.15
CA SER A 17 -35.57 -25.08 24.97
C SER A 17 -34.60 -24.29 25.88
N ALA A 18 -34.70 -22.97 26.06
CA ALA A 18 -35.89 -22.14 26.14
C ALA A 18 -35.66 -20.67 25.73
N GLU A 19 -36.72 -20.05 25.19
CA GLU A 19 -36.99 -18.62 25.23
C GLU A 19 -37.03 -18.11 26.68
N VAL A 20 -36.54 -16.88 26.91
CA VAL A 20 -37.09 -15.99 27.93
C VAL A 20 -37.13 -14.57 27.37
N HIS A 21 -38.33 -14.17 26.96
CA HIS A 21 -38.82 -12.80 26.97
C HIS A 21 -38.74 -12.21 28.39
N VAL A 22 -38.55 -10.89 28.51
CA VAL A 22 -39.07 -9.95 29.53
C VAL A 22 -38.13 -8.73 29.57
N VAL A 23 -38.50 -7.45 29.63
CA VAL A 23 -39.75 -6.68 29.59
C VAL A 23 -39.29 -5.24 29.36
N ALA A 24 -40.02 -4.46 28.57
CA ALA A 24 -39.88 -3.02 28.52
C ALA A 24 -40.38 -2.40 29.84
N THR A 25 -39.58 -1.55 30.47
CA THR A 25 -40.08 -0.57 31.45
C THR A 25 -39.79 0.82 30.95
N ASP A 26 -40.88 1.48 30.59
CA ASP A 26 -41.06 2.91 30.45
C ASP A 26 -40.80 3.61 31.80
N SER A 27 -40.09 4.74 31.81
CA SER A 27 -40.37 5.86 32.75
C SER A 27 -39.36 7.01 32.69
N VAL A 28 -39.93 8.16 32.33
CA VAL A 28 -39.79 9.47 33.01
C VAL A 28 -38.67 10.43 32.56
N ARG A 29 -39.17 11.54 32.01
CA ARG A 29 -38.54 12.86 31.83
C ARG A 29 -37.94 13.44 33.11
N THR A 30 -36.71 13.90 33.00
CA THR A 30 -36.14 15.14 33.58
C THR A 30 -35.02 15.54 32.61
N GLY A 31 -35.01 16.69 31.94
CA GLY A 31 -35.20 18.02 32.51
C GLY A 31 -33.86 18.60 32.98
N THR A 32 -32.85 18.70 32.10
CA THR A 32 -31.71 19.60 32.28
C THR A 32 -31.04 19.87 30.93
N ASP A 33 -31.08 21.12 30.48
CA ASP A 33 -30.13 21.62 29.50
C ASP A 33 -28.71 21.45 30.07
N PRO A 34 -27.75 20.99 29.25
CA PRO A 34 -26.46 21.62 29.25
C PRO A 34 -26.32 22.33 27.92
N ASN A 35 -26.16 23.63 28.03
CA ASN A 35 -25.39 24.45 27.10
C ASN A 35 -24.11 23.69 26.67
N VAL A 36 -24.21 22.88 25.62
CA VAL A 36 -23.05 22.33 24.94
C VAL A 36 -22.54 23.48 24.10
N ASN A 37 -21.64 24.25 24.69
CA ASN A 37 -20.63 24.94 23.91
C ASN A 37 -20.09 23.90 22.93
N ALA A 38 -20.44 24.04 21.66
CA ALA A 38 -19.70 23.43 20.59
C ALA A 38 -18.30 24.02 20.72
N ASP A 39 -17.46 23.32 21.49
CA ASP A 39 -16.03 23.51 21.50
C ASP A 39 -15.60 23.13 20.09
N ALA A 40 -15.66 24.14 19.22
CA ALA A 40 -15.14 24.09 17.88
C ALA A 40 -13.66 23.82 18.07
N SER A 41 -13.32 22.52 18.10
CA SER A 41 -11.94 22.05 17.96
C SER A 41 -11.34 22.89 16.86
N PRO A 42 -10.26 23.66 17.14
CA PRO A 42 -9.70 24.53 16.14
C PRO A 42 -9.39 23.64 14.95
N THR A 43 -10.03 23.91 13.82
CA THR A 43 -9.68 23.31 12.54
C THR A 43 -8.25 23.78 12.29
N VAL A 44 -7.28 22.99 12.76
CA VAL A 44 -5.86 23.25 12.50
C VAL A 44 -5.72 22.98 11.02
N THR A 45 -5.90 24.02 10.22
CA THR A 45 -5.67 23.96 8.79
C THR A 45 -4.23 23.49 8.62
N PRO A 46 -3.99 22.32 8.00
CA PRO A 46 -2.64 21.81 7.85
C PRO A 46 -1.83 22.84 7.09
N THR A 47 -0.75 23.32 7.72
CA THR A 47 0.14 24.30 7.10
C THR A 47 0.65 23.71 5.79
N PRO A 48 0.59 24.44 4.66
CA PRO A 48 1.08 23.93 3.39
C PRO A 48 2.56 23.61 3.52
N LEU A 49 2.92 22.35 3.26
CA LEU A 49 4.30 21.90 3.23
C LEU A 49 5.06 22.63 2.12
N ARG A 50 6.22 23.17 2.45
CA ARG A 50 7.11 23.82 1.49
C ARG A 50 8.02 22.77 0.85
N ALA A 51 8.54 23.06 -0.33
CA ALA A 51 9.51 22.19 -1.01
C ALA A 51 10.73 21.84 -0.12
N VAL A 52 11.16 22.78 0.74
CA VAL A 52 12.26 22.57 1.70
C VAL A 52 11.95 21.48 2.73
N ASP A 53 10.67 21.32 3.09
CA ASP A 53 10.25 20.32 4.08
C ASP A 53 10.34 18.89 3.52
N LEU A 54 10.32 18.75 2.19
CA LEU A 54 10.43 17.47 1.47
C LEU A 54 11.88 17.12 1.09
N GLU A 55 12.85 17.99 1.35
CA GLU A 55 14.27 17.75 1.03
C GLU A 55 14.82 16.43 1.60
N PRO A 56 14.48 15.98 2.82
CA PRO A 56 14.91 14.67 3.31
C PRO A 56 14.35 13.51 2.46
N LEU A 57 13.07 13.58 2.07
CA LEU A 57 12.42 12.58 1.25
C LEU A 57 13.02 12.54 -0.15
N LYS A 58 13.27 13.72 -0.74
CA LYS A 58 13.98 13.85 -2.02
C LYS A 58 15.34 13.15 -1.98
N ARG A 59 16.18 13.48 -0.99
CA ARG A 59 17.51 12.87 -0.84
C ARG A 59 17.44 11.37 -0.67
N PHE A 60 16.48 10.89 0.11
CA PHE A 60 16.25 9.46 0.25
C PHE A 60 15.88 8.82 -1.10
N ALA A 61 14.88 9.35 -1.80
CA ALA A 61 14.43 8.81 -3.08
C ALA A 61 15.54 8.81 -4.15
N GLU A 62 16.33 9.89 -4.23
CA GLU A 62 17.43 10.02 -5.19
C GLU A 62 18.62 9.10 -4.86
N SER A 63 18.92 8.87 -3.57
CA SER A 63 20.03 8.00 -3.13
C SER A 63 19.66 6.53 -2.96
N TYR A 64 18.36 6.22 -2.84
CA TYR A 64 17.87 4.85 -2.72
C TYR A 64 18.30 4.04 -3.95
N GLU A 65 18.85 2.87 -3.70
CA GLU A 65 19.27 1.92 -4.71
C GLU A 65 18.96 0.52 -4.15
N PRO A 66 17.98 -0.21 -4.71
CA PRO A 66 17.65 -1.55 -4.26
C PRO A 66 18.86 -2.47 -4.44
N ARG A 67 19.15 -3.27 -3.40
CA ARG A 67 20.23 -4.26 -3.40
C ARG A 67 19.67 -5.59 -2.91
N SER A 68 20.13 -6.70 -3.50
CA SER A 68 19.83 -8.03 -3.00
C SER A 68 21.13 -8.77 -2.69
N GLY A 69 21.18 -9.41 -1.53
CA GLY A 69 22.37 -10.15 -1.06
C GLY A 69 22.50 -11.56 -1.64
N ARG A 70 21.48 -12.08 -2.34
CA ARG A 70 21.38 -13.41 -3.01
C ARG A 70 19.92 -13.64 -3.35
N GLU A 71 19.53 -13.79 -4.62
CA GLU A 71 18.20 -14.26 -5.15
C GLU A 71 16.90 -13.78 -4.48
N VAL A 72 16.97 -12.88 -3.50
CA VAL A 72 15.84 -12.35 -2.76
C VAL A 72 15.32 -11.18 -3.57
N ILE A 73 14.03 -11.25 -3.88
CA ILE A 73 13.31 -10.16 -4.51
C ILE A 73 13.25 -9.03 -3.49
N PRO A 74 13.85 -7.85 -3.78
CA PRO A 74 13.83 -6.76 -2.83
C PRO A 74 12.39 -6.29 -2.61
N SER A 75 12.06 -6.06 -1.35
CA SER A 75 10.81 -5.43 -0.96
C SER A 75 10.97 -3.90 -0.96
N PRO A 76 9.88 -3.13 -0.98
CA PRO A 76 9.93 -1.70 -0.70
C PRO A 76 10.73 -1.40 0.57
N PRO A 77 11.54 -0.34 0.59
CA PRO A 77 12.37 -0.03 1.75
C PRO A 77 11.51 0.34 2.95
N ALA A 78 11.88 -0.16 4.13
CA ALA A 78 11.35 0.36 5.38
C ALA A 78 11.87 1.79 5.58
N LEU A 79 10.94 2.72 5.81
CA LEU A 79 11.28 4.11 6.09
C LEU A 79 11.42 4.31 7.60
N ASP A 80 12.26 5.24 8.00
CA ASP A 80 12.28 5.71 9.39
C ASP A 80 10.98 6.48 9.71
N GLU A 81 10.73 6.71 11.00
CA GLU A 81 9.53 7.40 11.48
C GLU A 81 9.41 8.82 10.90
N ARG A 82 10.54 9.50 10.70
CA ARG A 82 10.58 10.86 10.16
C ARG A 82 10.10 10.90 8.71
N LEU A 83 10.66 10.05 7.85
CA LEU A 83 10.27 9.96 6.44
C LEU A 83 8.83 9.47 6.30
N SER A 84 8.42 8.52 7.15
CA SER A 84 7.03 8.05 7.20
C SER A 84 6.06 9.18 7.54
N GLY A 85 6.38 9.99 8.56
CA GLY A 85 5.59 11.16 8.94
C GLY A 85 5.55 12.24 7.86
N LEU A 86 6.67 12.47 7.16
CA LEU A 86 6.72 13.40 6.04
C LEU A 86 5.82 12.97 4.88
N ILE A 87 5.80 11.69 4.54
CA ILE A 87 4.91 11.16 3.51
C ILE A 87 3.44 11.36 3.90
N ALA A 88 3.07 11.00 5.13
CA ALA A 88 1.70 11.15 5.61
C ALA A 88 1.24 12.62 5.59
N ALA A 89 2.11 13.55 5.99
CA ALA A 89 1.82 14.98 5.94
C ALA A 89 1.72 15.49 4.48
N ALA A 90 2.63 15.06 3.61
CA ALA A 90 2.65 15.47 2.20
C ALA A 90 1.41 14.99 1.45
N ALA A 91 0.97 13.77 1.71
CA ALA A 91 -0.23 13.17 1.13
C ALA A 91 -1.49 14.03 1.40
N GLN A 92 -1.62 14.59 2.61
CA GLN A 92 -2.74 15.47 2.98
C GLN A 92 -2.73 16.82 2.26
N THR A 93 -1.55 17.27 1.83
CA THR A 93 -1.36 18.57 1.15
C THR A 93 -1.39 18.48 -0.37
N GLY A 94 -1.42 17.27 -0.95
CA GLY A 94 -1.46 17.07 -2.40
C GLY A 94 -0.21 17.54 -3.14
N SER A 95 0.97 17.43 -2.53
CA SER A 95 2.23 17.92 -3.12
C SER A 95 2.68 17.11 -4.34
N ARG A 96 2.83 17.75 -5.50
CA ARG A 96 3.41 17.07 -6.69
C ARG A 96 4.85 16.61 -6.49
N ASP A 97 5.60 17.26 -5.60
CA ASP A 97 6.98 16.87 -5.34
C ASP A 97 7.06 15.58 -4.52
N HIS A 98 6.15 15.36 -3.56
CA HIS A 98 6.14 14.12 -2.80
C HIS A 98 5.77 12.93 -3.69
N GLU A 99 4.81 13.12 -4.59
CA GLU A 99 4.40 12.13 -5.58
C GLU A 99 5.61 11.67 -6.41
N ARG A 100 6.38 12.62 -6.95
CA ARG A 100 7.60 12.34 -7.71
C ARG A 100 8.59 11.49 -6.90
N TYR A 101 8.80 11.80 -5.63
CA TYR A 101 9.78 11.09 -4.79
C TYR A 101 9.32 9.68 -4.43
N VAL A 102 8.04 9.50 -4.11
CA VAL A 102 7.46 8.18 -3.85
C VAL A 102 7.55 7.31 -5.11
N LEU A 103 7.11 7.83 -6.27
CA LEU A 103 7.15 7.10 -7.52
C LEU A 103 8.58 6.75 -7.95
N LEU A 104 9.56 7.64 -7.73
CA LEU A 104 10.97 7.35 -8.03
C LEU A 104 11.49 6.12 -7.26
N ILE A 105 11.09 5.96 -5.99
CA ILE A 105 11.49 4.79 -5.19
C ILE A 105 10.95 3.50 -5.81
N PHE A 106 9.65 3.47 -6.13
CA PHE A 106 9.03 2.29 -6.75
C PHE A 106 9.53 2.02 -8.17
N LEU A 107 9.89 3.07 -8.91
CA LEU A 107 10.44 2.94 -10.25
C LEU A 107 11.82 2.28 -10.22
N LYS A 108 12.68 2.69 -9.29
CA LYS A 108 13.98 2.02 -9.08
C LYS A 108 13.81 0.57 -8.63
N LEU A 109 12.81 0.30 -7.79
CA LEU A 109 12.47 -1.07 -7.38
C LEU A 109 12.02 -1.91 -8.59
N TYR A 110 11.15 -1.35 -9.45
CA TYR A 110 10.72 -2.03 -10.66
C TYR A 110 11.88 -2.27 -11.63
N ARG A 111 12.75 -1.27 -11.85
CA ARG A 111 13.97 -1.45 -12.65
C ARG A 111 14.78 -2.64 -12.15
N PHE A 112 15.03 -2.71 -10.84
CA PHE A 112 15.76 -3.82 -10.26
C PHE A 112 15.09 -5.17 -10.54
N HIS A 113 13.77 -5.25 -10.42
CA HIS A 113 13.01 -6.47 -10.72
C HIS A 113 13.19 -6.92 -12.17
N VAL A 114 13.09 -5.99 -13.12
CA VAL A 114 13.29 -6.27 -14.55
C VAL A 114 14.72 -6.72 -14.82
N GLU A 115 15.72 -5.98 -14.32
CA GLU A 115 17.13 -6.25 -14.61
C GLU A 115 17.62 -7.58 -14.05
N ASN A 116 17.16 -7.97 -12.86
CA ASN A 116 17.68 -9.14 -12.15
C ASN A 116 16.83 -10.39 -12.32
N PHE A 117 15.51 -10.23 -12.55
CA PHE A 117 14.58 -11.36 -12.57
C PHE A 117 13.73 -11.42 -13.84
N SER A 118 13.82 -10.43 -14.73
CA SER A 118 13.05 -10.37 -15.97
C SER A 118 11.52 -10.43 -15.76
N GLN A 119 11.03 -10.06 -14.57
CA GLN A 119 9.61 -10.07 -14.22
C GLN A 119 9.30 -8.96 -13.21
N SER A 120 8.01 -8.65 -13.03
CA SER A 120 7.53 -7.76 -11.98
C SER A 120 6.98 -8.55 -10.81
N TYR A 121 7.10 -8.00 -9.60
CA TYR A 121 6.68 -8.69 -8.38
C TYR A 121 5.60 -7.92 -7.63
N ALA A 122 4.77 -8.69 -6.93
CA ALA A 122 3.80 -8.16 -5.98
C ALA A 122 4.52 -7.36 -4.89
N LEU A 123 3.99 -6.17 -4.61
CA LEU A 123 4.44 -5.32 -3.53
C LEU A 123 3.71 -5.75 -2.24
N GLY A 124 4.44 -5.73 -1.13
CA GLY A 124 3.82 -5.92 0.19
C GLY A 124 2.86 -4.79 0.54
N ARG A 125 1.99 -5.02 1.54
CA ARG A 125 1.10 -4.01 2.11
C ARG A 125 1.55 -3.63 3.52
N GLY A 126 1.00 -2.52 4.04
CA GLY A 126 1.11 -2.18 5.46
C GLY A 126 2.32 -1.32 5.85
N THR A 127 3.08 -0.81 4.89
CA THR A 127 4.07 0.26 5.16
C THR A 127 3.51 1.62 4.72
N PRO A 128 3.85 2.73 5.40
CA PRO A 128 3.43 4.08 4.97
C PRO A 128 3.78 4.38 3.51
N LEU A 129 4.92 3.89 3.04
CA LEU A 129 5.37 4.04 1.66
C LEU A 129 4.49 3.30 0.65
N THR A 130 4.15 2.03 0.94
CA THR A 130 3.27 1.23 0.06
C THR A 130 1.84 1.73 0.07
N THR A 131 1.33 2.14 1.23
CA THR A 131 -0.01 2.73 1.37
C THR A 131 -0.11 4.00 0.54
N GLU A 132 0.89 4.89 0.61
CA GLU A 132 0.89 6.10 -0.19
C GLU A 132 1.00 5.81 -1.69
N PHE A 133 1.84 4.86 -2.07
CA PHE A 133 1.95 4.47 -3.48
C PHE A 133 0.62 3.97 -4.04
N TYR A 134 -0.08 3.10 -3.31
CA TYR A 134 -1.40 2.61 -3.74
C TYR A 134 -2.42 3.74 -3.85
N ARG A 135 -2.43 4.67 -2.88
CA ARG A 135 -3.26 5.87 -2.95
C ARG A 135 -2.99 6.69 -4.22
N LEU A 136 -1.72 6.89 -4.58
CA LEU A 136 -1.33 7.66 -5.77
C LEU A 136 -1.83 7.01 -7.07
N ILE A 137 -1.67 5.70 -7.20
CA ILE A 137 -2.10 4.98 -8.41
C ILE A 137 -3.60 4.65 -8.44
N GLY A 138 -4.37 5.11 -7.45
CA GLY A 138 -5.81 4.88 -7.37
C GLY A 138 -6.22 3.48 -6.91
N GLU A 139 -5.31 2.73 -6.31
CA GLU A 139 -5.55 1.38 -5.78
C GLU A 139 -5.92 1.44 -4.30
N ALA A 140 -6.93 0.66 -3.90
CA ALA A 140 -7.36 0.61 -2.52
C ALA A 140 -6.32 -0.11 -1.65
N ASP A 141 -5.95 0.48 -0.51
CA ASP A 141 -5.15 -0.21 0.51
C ASP A 141 -6.03 -1.07 1.42
N GLU A 142 -6.78 -1.98 0.80
CA GLU A 142 -7.62 -2.96 1.50
C GLU A 142 -6.84 -4.26 1.73
N PRO A 143 -7.00 -4.89 2.91
CA PRO A 143 -6.27 -6.12 3.26
C PRO A 143 -6.60 -7.29 2.31
N ASP A 144 -7.79 -7.29 1.72
CA ASP A 144 -8.28 -8.34 0.82
C ASP A 144 -8.04 -8.02 -0.68
N ALA A 145 -7.54 -6.82 -1.01
CA ALA A 145 -7.28 -6.44 -2.38
C ALA A 145 -6.02 -7.12 -2.94
N GLU A 146 -6.07 -7.50 -4.22
CA GLU A 146 -4.92 -8.15 -4.87
C GLU A 146 -3.64 -7.29 -4.75
N PRO A 147 -2.47 -7.91 -4.53
CA PRO A 147 -1.22 -7.17 -4.43
C PRO A 147 -0.88 -6.49 -5.76
N VAL A 148 -0.66 -5.18 -5.71
CA VAL A 148 -0.21 -4.41 -6.86
C VAL A 148 1.22 -4.81 -7.23
N ARG A 149 1.49 -4.98 -8.52
CA ARG A 149 2.84 -5.27 -9.01
C ARG A 149 3.69 -4.02 -9.12
N SER A 150 5.00 -4.16 -8.94
CA SER A 150 5.95 -3.05 -9.09
C SER A 150 5.88 -2.36 -10.46
N SER A 151 5.42 -3.03 -11.51
CA SER A 151 5.25 -2.43 -12.85
C SER A 151 4.15 -1.37 -12.93
N ALA A 152 3.23 -1.31 -11.94
CA ALA A 152 2.16 -0.32 -11.90
C ALA A 152 2.70 1.11 -11.92
N VAL A 153 3.86 1.36 -11.29
CA VAL A 153 4.52 2.68 -11.29
C VAL A 153 4.85 3.16 -12.71
N ALA A 154 5.33 2.28 -13.59
CA ALA A 154 5.68 2.64 -14.96
C ALA A 154 4.43 2.88 -15.81
N THR A 155 3.32 2.20 -15.49
CA THR A 155 2.01 2.44 -16.15
C THR A 155 1.49 3.81 -15.74
N TYR A 156 1.46 4.08 -14.43
CA TYR A 156 1.03 5.36 -13.90
C TYR A 156 1.81 6.55 -14.48
N ILE A 157 3.14 6.44 -14.59
CA ILE A 157 3.98 7.49 -15.19
C ILE A 157 3.68 7.69 -16.68
N LYS A 158 3.37 6.63 -17.43
CA LYS A 158 2.99 6.74 -18.84
C LYS A 158 1.67 7.50 -19.02
N ASP A 159 0.75 7.33 -18.07
CA ASP A 159 -0.54 8.02 -18.06
C ASP A 159 -0.42 9.49 -17.56
N HIS A 160 0.69 9.84 -16.89
CA HIS A 160 0.97 11.17 -16.32
C HIS A 160 2.32 11.72 -16.80
N PRO A 161 2.43 12.13 -18.08
CA PRO A 161 3.71 12.49 -18.70
C PRO A 161 4.40 13.70 -18.08
N GLU A 162 3.69 14.56 -17.33
CA GLU A 162 4.29 15.66 -16.58
C GLU A 162 5.31 15.20 -15.52
N LEU A 163 5.23 13.94 -15.08
CA LEU A 163 6.18 13.35 -14.13
C LEU A 163 7.56 13.16 -14.76
N LEU A 164 7.64 13.10 -16.09
CA LEU A 164 8.89 13.01 -16.84
C LEU A 164 9.68 14.32 -16.86
N GLU A 165 9.07 15.44 -16.48
CA GLU A 165 9.80 16.71 -16.26
C GLU A 165 10.82 16.59 -15.11
N TYR A 166 10.59 15.66 -14.19
CA TYR A 166 11.54 15.34 -13.14
C TYR A 166 12.60 14.36 -13.67
N GLU A 167 13.76 14.91 -14.02
CA GLU A 167 14.90 14.20 -14.64
C GLU A 167 15.21 12.80 -14.07
N PRO A 168 15.25 12.58 -12.74
CA PRO A 168 15.49 11.25 -12.20
C PRO A 168 14.47 10.21 -12.65
N ILE A 169 13.17 10.54 -12.73
CA ILE A 169 12.12 9.63 -13.21
C ILE A 169 12.36 9.29 -14.68
N ARG A 170 12.61 10.31 -15.51
CA ARG A 170 12.86 10.11 -16.95
C ARG A 170 14.01 9.14 -17.19
N ARG A 171 15.13 9.30 -16.48
CA ARG A 171 16.30 8.42 -16.62
C ARG A 171 16.02 6.99 -16.19
N GLU A 172 15.24 6.79 -15.14
CA GLU A 172 14.87 5.45 -14.68
C GLU A 172 13.91 4.75 -15.66
N MET A 173 12.95 5.48 -16.24
CA MET A 173 12.09 4.96 -17.32
C MET A 173 12.92 4.49 -18.53
N GLU A 174 13.88 5.31 -18.99
CA GLU A 174 14.77 4.92 -20.10
C GLU A 174 15.61 3.66 -19.79
N ARG A 175 16.02 3.46 -18.53
CA ARG A 175 16.75 2.26 -18.11
C ARG A 175 15.87 1.02 -18.15
N ILE A 176 14.64 1.13 -17.65
CA ILE A 176 13.65 0.05 -17.66
C ILE A 176 13.35 -0.37 -19.10
N GLU A 177 13.10 0.57 -20.00
CA GLU A 177 12.82 0.29 -21.42
C GLU A 177 13.97 -0.49 -22.07
N LYS A 178 15.22 -0.05 -21.86
CA LYS A 178 16.41 -0.75 -22.36
C LYS A 178 16.54 -2.17 -21.80
N ALA A 179 16.21 -2.36 -20.53
CA ALA A 179 16.23 -3.68 -19.88
C ALA A 179 15.16 -4.60 -20.48
N GLU A 180 13.92 -4.12 -20.63
CA GLU A 180 12.82 -4.86 -21.25
C GLU A 180 13.11 -5.25 -22.71
N GLU A 181 13.66 -4.33 -23.52
CA GLU A 181 14.09 -4.62 -24.89
C GLU A 181 15.17 -5.70 -24.96
N SER A 182 16.09 -5.71 -24.00
CA SER A 182 17.16 -6.70 -23.92
C SER A 182 16.60 -8.08 -23.61
N ILE A 183 15.60 -8.17 -22.73
CA ILE A 183 14.88 -9.41 -22.40
C ILE A 183 14.12 -9.92 -23.64
N LYS A 184 13.35 -9.06 -24.32
CA LYS A 184 12.62 -9.42 -25.55
C LYS A 184 13.56 -9.96 -26.63
N ARG A 185 14.71 -9.32 -26.84
CA ARG A 185 15.72 -9.77 -27.82
C ARG A 185 16.33 -11.13 -27.47
N ARG A 186 16.49 -11.47 -26.18
CA ARG A 186 16.95 -12.79 -25.75
C ARG A 186 15.89 -13.86 -26.00
N ALA A 187 14.63 -13.56 -25.70
CA ALA A 187 13.52 -14.49 -25.93
C ALA A 187 13.31 -14.85 -27.41
N LEU A 188 13.57 -13.92 -28.34
CA LEU A 188 13.46 -14.16 -29.78
C LEU A 188 14.60 -14.99 -30.39
N ARG A 189 15.68 -15.24 -29.65
CA ARG A 189 16.86 -15.99 -30.12
C ARG A 189 16.90 -17.44 -29.62
N ASN A 190 16.04 -17.78 -28.66
CA ASN A 190 15.91 -19.11 -28.07
C ASN A 190 14.64 -19.78 -28.56
#